data_AF-A0A7J4BX27-F1
#
_entry.id   AF-A0A7J4BX27-F1
#
_cell.length_a   1.000
_cell.length_b   1.000
_cell.length_c   1.000
_cell.angle_alpha   90.00
_cell.angle_beta   90.00
_cell.angle_gamma   90.00
#
_symmetry.space_group_name_H-M   'P 1'
#
loop_
_entity.id
_entity.type
_entity.pdbx_description
1 polymer ?
#
loop_
_entity_poly.entity_id
_entity_poly.type
_entity_poly.pdbx_seq_one_letter_code
_entity_poly.pdbx_strand_id
1 'polypeptide(L)'
;GSWALRWSRSSNLKTGLAAAEVIWVRDFEPIQWNSLYSWAAEVTALGRIAEVLIVDEEMGVTTYRVNPAEPAGAMPEIELDELLESEPSLVGGRWDGAFMPRDIELPEQIGTPLPEGKWLDEDEVRILEDAADENGSISLLRDILARKLLPRSGFKFGTRWRLYELSIGEEHAPWLLQPEWLAPHDWAQACLAARLANGVHKIWLCGFQINDKWCYLALQRPPSEGRWSGFRH
;
A
#
# COMPACT_ATOMS: atom_id res chain seq x y z
N GLY A 1 18.03 -3.28 12.70
CA GLY A 1 19.17 -4.15 12.38
C GLY A 1 18.70 -5.59 12.28
N SER A 2 19.34 -6.40 11.45
CA SER A 2 18.98 -7.80 11.22
C SER A 2 19.46 -8.71 12.34
N TRP A 3 18.71 -9.77 12.60
CA TRP A 3 19.08 -10.79 13.58
C TRP A 3 19.88 -11.94 12.95
N ALA A 4 19.60 -12.25 11.67
CA ALA A 4 20.25 -13.35 10.96
C ALA A 4 20.38 -13.07 9.45
N LEU A 5 21.27 -13.83 8.81
CA LEU A 5 21.44 -13.88 7.36
C LEU A 5 21.04 -15.26 6.85
N ARG A 6 20.43 -15.33 5.67
CA ARG A 6 20.05 -16.57 5.00
C ARG A 6 20.73 -16.66 3.64
N TRP A 7 21.26 -17.83 3.31
CA TRP A 7 21.82 -18.15 2.00
C TRP A 7 20.86 -19.02 1.19
N SER A 8 21.02 -19.03 -0.14
CA SER A 8 20.35 -20.03 -0.97
C SER A 8 20.92 -21.42 -0.67
N ARG A 9 20.11 -22.48 -0.88
CA ARG A 9 20.54 -23.86 -0.64
C ARG A 9 21.77 -24.26 -1.46
N SER A 10 21.96 -23.65 -2.62
CA SER A 10 23.08 -23.91 -3.54
C SER A 10 24.33 -23.07 -3.26
N SER A 11 24.28 -22.13 -2.30
CA SER A 11 25.40 -21.22 -2.02
C SER A 11 26.39 -21.82 -1.02
N ASN A 12 27.68 -21.60 -1.26
CA ASN A 12 28.73 -21.86 -0.29
C ASN A 12 28.69 -20.80 0.82
N LEU A 13 28.51 -21.22 2.07
CA LEU A 13 28.41 -20.32 3.24
C LEU A 13 29.67 -19.49 3.49
N LYS A 14 30.85 -19.95 3.07
CA LYS A 14 32.13 -19.26 3.34
C LYS A 14 32.46 -18.17 2.32
N THR A 15 31.91 -18.26 1.10
CA THR A 15 32.30 -17.39 -0.02
C THR A 15 31.11 -16.75 -0.72
N GLY A 16 29.90 -17.26 -0.51
CA GLY A 16 28.68 -16.75 -1.14
C GLY A 16 28.08 -15.58 -0.36
N LEU A 17 27.50 -14.64 -1.10
CA LEU A 17 26.74 -13.54 -0.52
C LEU A 17 25.44 -14.06 0.10
N ALA A 18 25.04 -13.47 1.23
CA ALA A 18 23.74 -13.76 1.82
C ALA A 18 22.63 -13.39 0.82
N ALA A 19 21.61 -14.23 0.71
CA ALA A 19 20.45 -14.02 -0.15
C ALA A 19 19.36 -13.19 0.55
N ALA A 20 19.28 -13.27 1.88
CA ALA A 20 18.29 -12.55 2.66
C ALA A 20 18.82 -12.15 4.04
N GLU A 21 18.19 -11.14 4.61
CA GLU A 21 18.34 -10.73 6.00
C GLU A 21 17.03 -10.92 6.74
N VAL A 22 17.13 -11.40 7.97
CA VAL A 22 15.97 -11.89 8.73
C VAL A 22 15.83 -11.11 10.03
N ILE A 23 14.60 -10.70 10.32
CA ILE A 23 14.16 -10.33 11.66
C ILE A 23 13.07 -11.27 12.19
N TRP A 24 12.95 -11.33 13.52
CA TRP A 24 12.07 -12.24 14.24
C TRP A 24 11.27 -11.39 15.20
N VAL A 25 9.97 -11.62 15.26
CA VAL A 25 9.02 -10.86 16.08
C VAL A 25 7.94 -11.80 16.60
N ARG A 26 7.39 -11.48 17.76
CA ARG A 26 6.12 -12.06 18.21
C ARG A 26 4.95 -11.37 17.51
N ASP A 27 3.87 -12.12 17.33
CA ASP A 27 2.63 -11.63 16.72
C ASP A 27 2.04 -10.37 17.39
N PHE A 28 2.17 -10.25 18.71
CA PHE A 28 1.70 -9.07 19.47
C PHE A 28 2.68 -7.88 19.45
N GLU A 29 3.90 -8.02 18.91
CA GLU A 29 4.86 -6.93 18.91
C GLU A 29 4.40 -5.78 18.01
N PRO A 30 4.59 -4.52 18.44
CA PRO A 30 4.15 -3.36 17.67
C PRO A 30 4.99 -3.19 16.41
N ILE A 31 4.36 -2.70 15.34
CA ILE A 31 5.03 -2.36 14.09
C ILE A 31 5.45 -0.90 14.11
N GLN A 32 6.72 -0.65 13.81
CA GLN A 32 7.27 0.70 13.58
C GLN A 32 7.58 0.82 12.09
N TRP A 33 6.63 1.35 11.30
CA TRP A 33 6.69 1.33 9.84
C TRP A 33 7.91 2.05 9.27
N ASN A 34 8.25 3.23 9.80
CA ASN A 34 9.44 3.99 9.39
C ASN A 34 10.75 3.22 9.60
N SER A 35 10.87 2.56 10.76
CA SER A 35 12.04 1.74 11.10
C SER A 35 12.13 0.49 10.22
N LEU A 36 10.98 -0.16 9.97
CA LEU A 36 10.87 -1.34 9.13
C LEU A 36 11.22 -1.02 7.67
N TYR A 37 10.76 0.13 7.17
CA TYR A 37 11.10 0.63 5.84
C TYR A 37 12.58 0.94 5.70
N SER A 38 13.16 1.67 6.65
CA SER A 38 14.59 2.01 6.62
C SER A 38 15.45 0.75 6.59
N TRP A 39 15.14 -0.23 7.43
CA TRP A 39 15.80 -1.53 7.42
C TRP A 39 15.61 -2.27 6.09
N ALA A 40 14.39 -2.34 5.57
CA ALA A 40 14.12 -3.02 4.31
C ALA A 40 14.84 -2.34 3.12
N ALA A 41 14.95 -1.01 3.13
CA ALA A 41 15.69 -0.24 2.14
C ALA A 41 17.19 -0.53 2.17
N GLU A 42 17.80 -0.58 3.36
CA GLU A 42 19.21 -0.95 3.54
C GLU A 42 19.48 -2.37 3.02
N VAL A 43 18.63 -3.33 3.39
CA VAL A 43 18.75 -4.73 2.96
C VAL A 43 18.62 -4.85 1.43
N THR A 44 17.68 -4.13 0.84
CA THR A 44 17.45 -4.13 -0.62
C THR A 44 18.59 -3.48 -1.38
N ALA A 45 19.16 -2.39 -0.85
CA ALA A 45 20.34 -1.73 -1.43
C ALA A 45 21.57 -2.65 -1.46
N LEU A 46 21.65 -3.62 -0.54
CA LEU A 46 22.67 -4.67 -0.54
C LEU A 46 22.36 -5.84 -1.48
N GLY A 47 21.27 -5.77 -2.25
CA GLY A 47 20.82 -6.83 -3.16
C GLY A 47 20.26 -8.06 -2.44
N ARG A 48 19.80 -7.89 -1.18
CA ARG A 48 19.27 -8.96 -0.33
C ARG A 48 17.78 -8.82 -0.15
N ILE A 49 17.14 -9.91 0.26
CA ILE A 49 15.70 -9.95 0.57
C ILE A 49 15.50 -9.66 2.07
N ALA A 50 14.66 -8.70 2.42
CA ALA A 50 14.25 -8.48 3.82
C ALA A 50 13.09 -9.41 4.20
N GLU A 51 13.32 -10.29 5.17
CA GLU A 51 12.35 -11.28 5.64
C GLU A 51 12.01 -11.08 7.12
N VAL A 52 10.72 -11.14 7.42
CA VAL A 52 10.20 -11.08 8.79
C VAL A 52 9.60 -12.45 9.13
N LEU A 53 10.09 -13.05 10.21
CA LEU A 53 9.54 -14.26 10.81
C LEU A 53 8.68 -13.88 12.00
N ILE A 54 7.40 -14.17 11.91
CA ILE A 54 6.41 -13.93 12.96
C ILE A 54 6.18 -15.25 13.68
N VAL A 55 6.35 -15.26 15.00
CA VAL A 55 6.14 -16.42 15.86
C VAL A 55 4.87 -16.21 16.71
N ASP A 56 3.88 -17.07 16.50
CA ASP A 56 2.60 -17.03 17.21
C ASP A 56 2.66 -17.74 18.59
N GLU A 57 1.51 -17.85 19.27
CA GLU A 57 1.37 -18.51 20.56
C GLU A 57 1.55 -20.04 20.51
N GLU A 58 1.29 -20.67 19.37
CA GLU A 58 1.49 -22.10 19.12
C GLU A 58 2.92 -22.42 18.66
N MET A 59 3.81 -21.44 18.69
CA MET A 59 5.19 -21.52 18.14
C MET A 59 5.21 -21.78 16.62
N GLY A 60 4.09 -21.51 15.95
CA GLY A 60 3.99 -21.47 14.50
C GLY A 60 4.78 -20.30 13.95
N VAL A 61 5.45 -20.51 12.81
CA VAL A 61 6.25 -19.48 12.14
C VAL A 61 5.61 -19.13 10.80
N THR A 62 5.29 -17.84 10.64
CA THR A 62 4.88 -17.27 9.35
C THR A 62 5.95 -16.31 8.85
N THR A 63 6.35 -16.46 7.59
CA THR A 63 7.32 -15.57 6.94
C THR A 63 6.61 -14.58 6.02
N TYR A 64 7.01 -13.31 6.08
CA TYR A 64 6.73 -12.31 5.05
C TYR A 64 8.02 -11.69 4.52
N ARG A 65 7.94 -11.16 3.29
CA ARG A 65 8.93 -10.27 2.72
C ARG A 65 8.42 -8.85 2.81
N VAL A 66 9.31 -7.95 3.19
CA VAL A 66 9.05 -6.51 3.17
C VAL A 66 10.00 -5.84 2.20
N ASN A 67 9.53 -4.86 1.46
CA ASN A 67 10.35 -4.15 0.49
C ASN A 67 9.83 -2.73 0.30
N PRO A 68 10.69 -1.70 0.21
CA PRO A 68 10.28 -0.42 -0.34
C PRO A 68 9.60 -0.63 -1.69
N ALA A 69 8.46 0.03 -1.88
CA ALA A 69 7.68 -0.05 -3.09
C ALA A 69 7.59 1.33 -3.73
N GLU A 70 7.64 1.36 -5.05
CA GLU A 70 7.37 2.55 -5.85
C GLU A 70 6.17 2.24 -6.73
N PRO A 71 4.94 2.31 -6.19
CA PRO A 71 3.75 2.12 -7.01
C PRO A 71 3.70 3.26 -8.04
N ALA A 72 3.49 2.89 -9.30
CA ALA A 72 3.40 3.80 -10.43
C ALA A 72 2.42 3.23 -11.44
N GLY A 73 1.61 4.10 -12.04
CA GLY A 73 0.66 3.72 -13.08
C GLY A 73 0.95 4.44 -14.40
N ALA A 74 0.01 4.29 -15.32
CA ALA A 74 0.05 4.86 -16.66
C ALA A 74 -1.19 5.68 -17.00
N MET A 75 -1.97 6.09 -15.99
CA MET A 75 -3.09 7.02 -16.19
C MET A 75 -2.60 8.37 -16.71
N PRO A 76 -3.45 9.14 -17.42
CA PRO A 76 -3.14 10.51 -17.77
C PRO A 76 -2.79 11.35 -16.55
N GLU A 77 -1.87 12.29 -16.73
CA GLU A 77 -1.54 13.26 -15.68
C GLU A 77 -2.74 14.16 -15.40
N ILE A 78 -2.89 14.57 -14.14
CA ILE A 78 -3.98 15.43 -13.70
C ILE A 78 -3.40 16.79 -13.38
N GLU A 79 -3.89 17.80 -14.07
CA GLU A 79 -3.67 19.20 -13.70
C GLU A 79 -4.61 19.52 -12.53
N LEU A 80 -4.05 19.71 -11.33
CA LEU A 80 -4.87 19.98 -10.14
C LEU A 80 -5.67 21.26 -10.27
N ASP A 81 -5.14 22.27 -10.96
CA ASP A 81 -5.84 23.55 -11.18
C ASP A 81 -7.17 23.33 -11.95
N GLU A 82 -7.19 22.42 -12.94
CA GLU A 82 -8.41 22.06 -13.67
C GLU A 82 -9.44 21.37 -12.76
N LEU A 83 -9.00 20.59 -11.77
CA LEU A 83 -9.90 20.01 -10.78
C LEU A 83 -10.53 21.09 -9.90
N LEU A 84 -9.75 22.06 -9.43
CA LEU A 84 -10.24 23.15 -8.56
C LEU A 84 -11.32 23.99 -9.26
N GLU A 85 -11.17 24.22 -10.56
CA GLU A 85 -12.17 24.95 -11.37
C GLU A 85 -13.55 24.26 -11.40
N SER A 86 -13.61 22.96 -11.09
CA SER A 86 -14.86 22.18 -11.06
C SER A 86 -15.64 22.26 -9.75
N GLU A 87 -15.06 22.80 -8.65
CA GLU A 87 -15.71 22.90 -7.32
C GLU A 87 -17.13 23.52 -7.36
N PRO A 88 -17.38 24.62 -8.10
CA PRO A 88 -18.68 25.27 -8.09
C PRO A 88 -19.82 24.41 -8.65
N SER A 89 -19.48 23.33 -9.36
CA SER A 89 -20.43 22.41 -9.98
C SER A 89 -20.81 21.24 -9.07
N LEU A 90 -20.21 21.14 -7.88
CA LEU A 90 -20.55 20.10 -6.90
C LEU A 90 -21.99 20.25 -6.39
N VAL A 91 -22.70 19.12 -6.30
CA VAL A 91 -24.07 19.03 -5.83
C VAL A 91 -24.15 18.11 -4.60
N GLY A 92 -24.74 18.59 -3.51
CA GLY A 92 -25.01 17.77 -2.32
C GLY A 92 -24.08 18.02 -1.12
N GLY A 93 -24.01 17.02 -0.24
CA GLY A 93 -23.28 17.10 1.04
C GLY A 93 -21.78 17.28 0.84
N ARG A 94 -21.12 17.98 1.77
CA ARG A 94 -19.67 18.25 1.73
C ARG A 94 -18.87 17.36 2.69
N TRP A 95 -19.54 16.65 3.60
CA TRP A 95 -18.91 15.90 4.69
C TRP A 95 -18.85 14.38 4.44
N ASP A 96 -19.69 13.85 3.55
CA ASP A 96 -19.76 12.43 3.20
C ASP A 96 -19.43 12.16 1.72
N GLY A 97 -18.99 13.18 1.00
CA GLY A 97 -18.78 13.18 -0.45
C GLY A 97 -19.88 13.93 -1.19
N ALA A 98 -19.61 14.29 -2.44
CA ALA A 98 -20.48 15.12 -3.26
C ALA A 98 -20.69 14.52 -4.65
N PHE A 99 -21.75 14.96 -5.32
CA PHE A 99 -22.05 14.53 -6.67
C PHE A 99 -21.53 15.55 -7.69
N MET A 100 -20.80 15.07 -8.70
CA MET A 100 -20.42 15.84 -9.88
C MET A 100 -21.35 15.49 -11.05
N PRO A 101 -22.10 16.44 -11.61
CA PRO A 101 -22.92 16.24 -12.80
C PRO A 101 -22.13 15.76 -14.03
N ARG A 102 -22.77 14.97 -14.91
CA ARG A 102 -22.13 14.38 -16.11
C ARG A 102 -21.60 15.41 -17.12
N ASP A 103 -22.17 16.61 -17.16
CA ASP A 103 -21.73 17.70 -18.03
C ASP A 103 -20.39 18.31 -17.63
N ILE A 104 -19.87 17.97 -16.45
CA ILE A 104 -18.53 18.33 -16.01
C ILE A 104 -17.58 17.16 -16.28
N GLU A 105 -16.60 17.38 -17.16
CA GLU A 105 -15.56 16.40 -17.43
C GLU A 105 -14.56 16.38 -16.27
N LEU A 106 -14.40 15.20 -15.66
CA LEU A 106 -13.36 14.93 -14.67
C LEU A 106 -12.48 13.78 -15.14
N PRO A 107 -11.18 13.77 -14.81
CA PRO A 107 -10.29 12.64 -15.03
C PRO A 107 -10.89 11.33 -14.51
N GLU A 108 -10.59 10.21 -15.16
CA GLU A 108 -11.11 8.89 -14.74
C GLU A 108 -10.67 8.54 -13.32
N GLN A 109 -9.52 9.03 -12.88
CA GLN A 109 -9.03 8.78 -11.52
C GLN A 109 -9.92 9.41 -10.44
N ILE A 110 -10.68 10.46 -10.76
CA ILE A 110 -11.55 11.17 -9.81
C ILE A 110 -12.99 10.69 -9.94
N GLY A 111 -13.55 10.31 -8.79
CA GLY A 111 -14.95 9.95 -8.61
C GLY A 111 -15.29 8.53 -9.07
N THR A 112 -16.37 8.01 -8.51
CA THR A 112 -17.00 6.76 -8.93
C THR A 112 -18.07 7.05 -9.98
N PRO A 113 -18.03 6.44 -11.18
CA PRO A 113 -19.00 6.70 -12.23
C PRO A 113 -20.40 6.22 -11.83
N LEU A 114 -21.39 7.09 -12.04
CA LEU A 114 -22.82 6.85 -11.90
C LEU A 114 -23.51 7.19 -13.22
N PRO A 115 -24.79 6.79 -13.44
CA PRO A 115 -25.52 7.23 -14.61
C PRO A 115 -25.48 8.75 -14.78
N GLU A 116 -25.86 9.54 -13.78
CA GLU A 116 -26.01 10.99 -14.00
C GLU A 116 -24.75 11.82 -13.80
N GLY A 117 -23.59 11.18 -13.60
CA GLY A 117 -22.34 11.89 -13.30
C GLY A 117 -21.36 11.01 -12.52
N LYS A 118 -20.68 11.60 -11.54
CA LYS A 118 -19.75 10.90 -10.66
C LYS A 118 -20.04 11.20 -9.20
N TRP A 119 -19.85 10.20 -8.34
CA TRP A 119 -19.81 10.42 -6.90
C TRP A 119 -18.36 10.58 -6.44
N LEU A 120 -18.04 11.71 -5.83
CA LEU A 120 -16.75 11.99 -5.25
C LEU A 120 -16.78 11.66 -3.75
N ASP A 121 -15.76 10.96 -3.25
CA ASP A 121 -15.61 10.75 -1.81
C ASP A 121 -15.13 12.02 -1.08
N GLU A 122 -15.09 11.97 0.25
CA GLU A 122 -14.68 13.11 1.08
C GLU A 122 -13.30 13.67 0.69
N ASP A 123 -12.31 12.80 0.45
CA ASP A 123 -10.94 13.24 0.13
C ASP A 123 -10.90 13.87 -1.27
N GLU A 124 -11.65 13.34 -2.23
CA GLU A 124 -11.78 13.91 -3.57
C GLU A 124 -12.43 15.29 -3.52
N VAL A 125 -13.53 15.46 -2.77
CA VAL A 125 -14.17 16.77 -2.58
C VAL A 125 -13.21 17.77 -1.94
N ARG A 126 -12.47 17.34 -0.91
CA ARG A 126 -11.49 18.19 -0.23
C ARG A 126 -10.32 18.60 -1.12
N ILE A 127 -9.96 17.79 -2.13
CA ILE A 127 -9.02 18.23 -3.18
C ILE A 127 -9.60 19.39 -3.98
N LEU A 128 -10.87 19.27 -4.42
CA LEU A 128 -11.55 20.30 -5.22
C LEU A 128 -11.73 21.62 -4.44
N GLU A 129 -11.96 21.55 -3.14
CA GLU A 129 -12.13 22.73 -2.27
C GLU A 129 -10.79 23.38 -1.85
N ASP A 130 -9.65 22.83 -2.29
CA ASP A 130 -8.31 23.15 -1.76
C ASP A 130 -8.27 23.18 -0.22
N ALA A 131 -8.93 22.21 0.40
CA ALA A 131 -9.03 22.13 1.84
C ALA A 131 -7.66 21.82 2.48
N ALA A 132 -7.49 22.26 3.73
CA ALA A 132 -6.32 21.91 4.51
C ALA A 132 -6.22 20.39 4.74
N ASP A 133 -5.00 19.86 4.64
CA ASP A 133 -4.71 18.44 4.86
C ASP A 133 -4.39 18.16 6.34
N GLU A 134 -5.43 18.01 7.14
CA GLU A 134 -5.29 17.82 8.59
C GLU A 134 -4.75 16.43 8.96
N ASN A 135 -5.08 15.40 8.18
CA ASN A 135 -4.82 13.99 8.52
C ASN A 135 -3.88 13.29 7.53
N GLY A 136 -3.31 14.00 6.55
CA GLY A 136 -2.46 13.41 5.51
C GLY A 136 -3.23 12.70 4.38
N SER A 137 -4.56 12.58 4.48
CA SER A 137 -5.36 11.82 3.49
C SER A 137 -5.39 12.52 2.13
N ILE A 138 -5.47 13.86 2.13
CA ILE A 138 -5.49 14.65 0.89
C ILE A 138 -4.12 14.57 0.21
N SER A 139 -3.02 14.79 0.95
CA SER A 139 -1.67 14.72 0.36
C SER A 139 -1.33 13.30 -0.10
N LEU A 140 -1.82 12.26 0.57
CA LEU A 140 -1.67 10.88 0.09
C LEU A 140 -2.41 10.67 -1.22
N LEU A 141 -3.67 11.13 -1.32
CA LEU A 141 -4.43 11.04 -2.57
C LEU A 141 -3.73 11.81 -3.69
N ARG A 142 -3.24 13.03 -3.42
CA ARG A 142 -2.45 13.82 -4.38
C ARG A 142 -1.19 13.06 -4.84
N ASP A 143 -0.45 12.40 -3.94
CA ASP A 143 0.72 11.59 -4.30
C ASP A 143 0.35 10.38 -5.18
N ILE A 144 -0.75 9.69 -4.88
CA ILE A 144 -1.26 8.58 -5.70
C ILE A 144 -1.61 9.05 -7.12
N LEU A 145 -2.31 10.19 -7.23
CA LEU A 145 -2.69 10.76 -8.53
C LEU A 145 -1.45 11.21 -9.31
N ALA A 146 -0.48 11.84 -8.65
CA ALA A 146 0.80 12.23 -9.25
C ALA A 146 1.62 11.01 -9.74
N ARG A 147 1.47 9.85 -9.10
CA ARG A 147 2.02 8.56 -9.53
C ARG A 147 1.26 7.93 -10.70
N LYS A 148 0.28 8.63 -11.28
CA LYS A 148 -0.51 8.18 -12.44
C LYS A 148 -1.30 6.90 -12.16
N LEU A 149 -1.74 6.74 -10.91
CA LEU A 149 -2.56 5.61 -10.46
C LEU A 149 -4.03 6.00 -10.42
N LEU A 150 -4.91 5.03 -10.64
CA LEU A 150 -6.35 5.18 -10.47
C LEU A 150 -6.75 4.56 -9.12
N PRO A 151 -7.09 5.38 -8.09
CA PRO A 151 -7.59 4.87 -6.83
C PRO A 151 -9.08 4.53 -6.92
N ARG A 152 -9.47 3.43 -6.28
CA ARG A 152 -10.87 3.14 -5.95
C ARG A 152 -10.98 2.64 -4.53
N SER A 153 -12.19 2.71 -3.97
CA SER A 153 -12.47 2.16 -2.63
C SER A 153 -11.94 0.73 -2.48
N GLY A 154 -11.09 0.55 -1.47
CA GLY A 154 -10.56 -0.74 -1.04
C GLY A 154 -11.48 -1.50 -0.09
N PHE A 155 -12.70 -1.01 0.17
CA PHE A 155 -13.63 -1.54 1.18
C PHE A 155 -13.81 -3.07 1.13
N LYS A 156 -13.95 -3.64 -0.07
CA LYS A 156 -14.10 -5.10 -0.28
C LYS A 156 -12.91 -5.91 0.23
N PHE A 157 -11.77 -5.26 0.46
CA PHE A 157 -10.51 -5.84 0.92
C PHE A 157 -10.05 -5.23 2.24
N GLY A 158 -10.93 -4.55 2.99
CA GLY A 158 -10.57 -3.94 4.28
C GLY A 158 -9.41 -2.96 4.18
N THR A 159 -9.25 -2.29 3.03
CA THR A 159 -8.22 -1.27 2.80
C THR A 159 -8.82 0.06 2.38
N ARG A 160 -8.09 1.16 2.52
CA ARG A 160 -8.55 2.49 2.08
C ARG A 160 -8.75 2.50 0.57
N TRP A 161 -7.71 2.11 -0.17
CA TRP A 161 -7.76 2.09 -1.63
C TRP A 161 -7.22 0.79 -2.21
N ARG A 162 -7.77 0.43 -3.37
CA ARG A 162 -7.13 -0.45 -4.34
C ARG A 162 -6.68 0.43 -5.51
N LEU A 163 -5.45 0.24 -5.95
CA LEU A 163 -4.82 1.10 -6.94
C LEU A 163 -4.67 0.35 -8.25
N TYR A 164 -5.05 0.97 -9.36
CA TYR A 164 -4.89 0.44 -10.70
C TYR A 164 -3.81 1.20 -11.45
N GLU A 165 -3.05 0.48 -12.27
CA GLU A 165 -2.09 1.06 -13.22
C GLU A 165 -2.78 1.68 -14.43
N LEU A 166 -3.92 1.10 -14.83
CA LEU A 166 -4.69 1.42 -16.03
C LEU A 166 -6.18 1.61 -15.70
N SER A 167 -6.97 1.94 -16.71
CA SER A 167 -8.42 2.09 -16.61
C SER A 167 -9.12 0.82 -16.11
N ILE A 168 -10.28 1.01 -15.46
CA ILE A 168 -11.02 -0.11 -14.88
C ILE A 168 -11.56 -1.02 -15.98
N GLY A 169 -11.25 -2.32 -15.87
CA GLY A 169 -11.72 -3.34 -16.80
C GLY A 169 -10.64 -3.80 -17.78
N GLU A 170 -9.53 -3.07 -17.88
CA GLU A 170 -8.34 -3.52 -18.61
C GLU A 170 -7.55 -4.54 -17.77
N GLU A 171 -7.23 -4.17 -16.52
CA GLU A 171 -6.49 -5.02 -15.60
C GLU A 171 -7.03 -4.99 -14.16
N HIS A 172 -6.60 -5.97 -13.36
CA HIS A 172 -6.90 -6.01 -11.93
C HIS A 172 -5.93 -5.12 -11.16
N ALA A 173 -6.44 -4.31 -10.21
CA ALA A 173 -5.62 -3.52 -9.29
C ALA A 173 -4.51 -4.35 -8.62
N PRO A 174 -3.22 -4.10 -8.86
CA PRO A 174 -2.15 -4.91 -8.28
C PRO A 174 -1.89 -4.57 -6.80
N TRP A 175 -2.32 -3.40 -6.31
CA TRP A 175 -2.07 -2.96 -4.94
C TRP A 175 -3.34 -2.74 -4.12
N LEU A 176 -3.22 -3.05 -2.82
CA LEU A 176 -4.13 -2.64 -1.76
C LEU A 176 -3.35 -1.71 -0.82
N LEU A 177 -3.76 -0.45 -0.73
CA LEU A 177 -3.07 0.59 0.04
C LEU A 177 -3.83 0.92 1.32
N GLN A 178 -3.07 0.97 2.42
CA GLN A 178 -3.50 1.47 3.71
C GLN A 178 -2.54 2.58 4.18
N PRO A 179 -3.03 3.75 4.60
CA PRO A 179 -2.17 4.73 5.27
C PRO A 179 -1.79 4.24 6.67
N GLU A 180 -0.64 4.67 7.20
CA GLU A 180 -0.11 4.23 8.49
C GLU A 180 -1.09 4.38 9.65
N TRP A 181 -1.87 5.46 9.71
CA TRP A 181 -2.86 5.68 10.77
C TRP A 181 -4.05 4.71 10.73
N LEU A 182 -4.22 3.95 9.64
CA LEU A 182 -5.19 2.86 9.54
C LEU A 182 -4.50 1.50 9.32
N ALA A 183 -3.17 1.44 9.33
CA ALA A 183 -2.40 0.24 9.10
C ALA A 183 -2.36 -0.66 10.34
N PRO A 184 -2.05 -1.96 10.18
CA PRO A 184 -1.79 -2.85 11.30
C PRO A 184 -0.85 -2.25 12.34
N HIS A 185 -1.26 -2.29 13.60
CA HIS A 185 -0.43 -1.84 14.72
C HIS A 185 0.49 -2.96 15.25
N ASP A 186 0.14 -4.22 14.99
CA ASP A 186 0.86 -5.42 15.41
C ASP A 186 1.00 -6.43 14.26
N TRP A 187 1.84 -7.45 14.48
CA TRP A 187 2.13 -8.47 13.47
C TRP A 187 0.98 -9.45 13.25
N ALA A 188 0.09 -9.67 14.23
CA ALA A 188 -1.13 -10.46 14.05
C ALA A 188 -2.06 -9.81 13.01
N GLN A 189 -2.30 -8.50 13.12
CA GLN A 189 -3.06 -7.71 12.16
C GLN A 189 -2.36 -7.67 10.80
N ALA A 190 -1.03 -7.53 10.76
CA ALA A 190 -0.27 -7.55 9.51
C ALA A 190 -0.37 -8.91 8.81
N CYS A 191 -0.39 -10.01 9.56
CA CYS A 191 -0.63 -11.35 9.01
C CYS A 191 -2.00 -11.45 8.34
N LEU A 192 -3.05 -10.86 8.94
CA LEU A 192 -4.39 -10.84 8.35
C LEU A 192 -4.43 -10.03 7.06
N ALA A 193 -3.85 -8.83 7.07
CA ALA A 193 -3.78 -7.95 5.91
C ALA A 193 -3.02 -8.61 4.73
N ALA A 194 -1.85 -9.17 5.01
CA ALA A 194 -1.04 -9.85 4.00
C ALA A 194 -1.71 -11.13 3.47
N ARG A 195 -2.40 -11.89 4.33
CA ARG A 195 -3.15 -13.09 3.93
C ARG A 195 -4.31 -12.73 3.00
N LEU A 196 -5.05 -11.68 3.33
CA LEU A 196 -6.15 -11.18 2.51
C LEU A 196 -5.65 -10.76 1.12
N ALA A 197 -4.61 -9.92 1.07
CA ALA A 197 -4.01 -9.47 -0.19
C ALA A 197 -3.48 -10.64 -1.03
N ASN A 198 -2.78 -11.59 -0.42
CA ASN A 198 -2.29 -12.78 -1.10
C ASN A 198 -3.41 -13.66 -1.67
N GLY A 199 -4.53 -13.79 -0.94
CA GLY A 199 -5.69 -14.57 -1.37
C GLY A 199 -6.41 -13.99 -2.60
N VAL A 200 -6.25 -12.69 -2.87
CA VAL A 200 -6.80 -12.01 -4.05
C VAL A 200 -5.72 -11.61 -5.07
N HIS A 201 -4.52 -12.20 -4.96
CA HIS A 201 -3.36 -11.96 -5.82
C HIS A 201 -2.98 -10.47 -5.94
N LYS A 202 -2.95 -9.77 -4.80
CA LYS A 202 -2.53 -8.36 -4.70
C LYS A 202 -1.37 -8.19 -3.73
N ILE A 203 -0.68 -7.08 -3.86
CA ILE A 203 0.36 -6.62 -2.96
C ILE A 203 -0.27 -5.68 -1.94
N TRP A 204 -0.07 -5.93 -0.66
CA TRP A 204 -0.49 -5.00 0.39
C TRP A 204 0.59 -3.94 0.60
N LEU A 205 0.21 -2.68 0.64
CA LEU A 205 1.08 -1.52 0.82
C LEU A 205 0.68 -0.74 2.08
N CYS A 206 1.66 -0.37 2.90
CA CYS A 206 1.53 0.69 3.89
C CYS A 206 2.12 1.98 3.33
N GLY A 207 1.35 3.08 3.34
CA GLY A 207 1.82 4.42 2.98
C GLY A 207 2.06 5.29 4.23
N PHE A 208 3.21 5.96 4.30
CA PHE A 208 3.59 6.85 5.40
C PHE A 208 4.54 7.93 4.89
N GLN A 209 4.78 8.96 5.71
CA GLN A 209 5.69 10.05 5.36
C GLN A 209 7.04 9.91 6.06
N ILE A 210 8.11 10.10 5.29
CA ILE A 210 9.48 10.28 5.80
C ILE A 210 10.00 11.59 5.21
N ASN A 211 10.34 12.56 6.08
CA ASN A 211 10.82 13.89 5.66
C ASN A 211 9.88 14.55 4.61
N ASP A 212 8.58 14.60 4.91
CA ASP A 212 7.53 15.17 4.06
C ASP A 212 7.37 14.51 2.67
N LYS A 213 7.90 13.29 2.50
CA LYS A 213 7.73 12.49 1.27
C LYS A 213 6.98 11.21 1.58
N TRP A 214 6.00 10.91 0.73
CA TRP A 214 5.29 9.64 0.77
C TRP A 214 6.22 8.49 0.37
N CYS A 215 6.31 7.52 1.26
CA CYS A 215 7.03 6.26 1.09
C CYS A 215 6.04 5.11 1.24
N TYR A 216 6.31 4.02 0.54
CA TYR A 216 5.44 2.85 0.54
C TYR A 216 6.25 1.61 0.91
N LEU A 217 5.73 0.81 1.82
CA LEU A 217 6.28 -0.49 2.17
C LEU A 217 5.34 -1.59 1.70
N ALA A 218 5.84 -2.49 0.83
CA ALA A 218 5.13 -3.69 0.44
C ALA A 218 5.30 -4.79 1.49
N LEU A 219 4.20 -5.46 1.81
CA LEU A 219 4.19 -6.68 2.62
C LEU A 219 3.65 -7.84 1.78
N GLN A 220 4.49 -8.84 1.54
CA GLN A 220 4.18 -9.95 0.63
C GLN A 220 4.51 -11.30 1.26
N ARG A 221 3.66 -12.29 0.98
CA ARG A 221 3.98 -13.67 1.33
C ARG A 221 5.08 -14.18 0.39
N PRO A 222 6.17 -14.77 0.89
CA PRO A 222 7.19 -15.33 0.03
C PRO A 222 6.62 -16.45 -0.85
N PRO A 223 7.21 -16.68 -2.04
CA PRO A 223 6.94 -17.86 -2.85
C PRO A 223 7.19 -19.13 -2.04
N SER A 224 6.60 -20.25 -2.44
CA SER A 224 6.67 -21.53 -1.72
C SER A 224 8.11 -21.92 -1.33
N GLU A 225 9.08 -21.68 -2.20
CA GLU A 225 10.50 -21.99 -1.98
C GLU A 225 11.19 -21.11 -0.94
N GLY A 226 10.64 -19.92 -0.65
CA GLY A 226 11.16 -18.98 0.34
C GLY A 226 10.46 -19.07 1.70
N ARG A 227 9.51 -19.99 1.87
CA ARG A 227 8.79 -20.16 3.13
C ARG A 227 9.62 -20.99 4.10
N TRP A 228 9.78 -20.50 5.31
CA TRP A 228 10.29 -21.30 6.41
C TRP A 228 9.21 -22.32 6.76
N SER A 229 9.50 -23.61 6.55
CA SER A 229 8.63 -24.69 7.02
C SER A 229 8.86 -24.87 8.52
N GLY A 230 7.79 -24.76 9.32
CA GLY A 230 7.83 -25.14 10.72
C GLY A 230 8.23 -26.61 10.90
N PHE A 231 8.52 -27.00 12.14
CA PHE A 231 8.71 -28.42 12.47
C PHE A 231 7.45 -29.19 12.06
N ARG A 232 7.60 -30.12 11.12
CA ARG A 232 6.56 -31.12 10.87
C ARG A 232 6.59 -32.06 12.09
N HIS A 233 5.55 -32.01 12.91
CA HIS A 233 5.29 -33.07 13.87
C HIS A 233 4.99 -34.38 13.15
#